data_AF-A0AB39V3A5-F1
#
_entry.id   AF-A0AB39V3A5-F1
#
_cell.length_a   1.000
_cell.length_b   1.000
_cell.length_c   1.000
_cell.angle_alpha   90.00
_cell.angle_beta   90.00
_cell.angle_gamma   90.00
#
_symmetry.space_group_name_H-M   'P 1'
#
loop_
_entity.id
_entity.type
_entity.pdbx_description
1 polymer ?
#
loop_
_entity_poly.entity_id
_entity_poly.type
_entity_poly.pdbx_seq_one_letter_code
_entity_poly.pdbx_strand_id
1 'polypeptide(L)'
;MNRKFLILLVLLLISSLNMFSKEQLSSDLRNQKTYYYDTIASITGVVDIEEHFVEGPNLTIHPHILYLSNPIKVVPSTANSDYSDDDDIEINVKKIQLSMDDSQINKLREKKAYGKKIKVTGELYHWQTHWHVTEVLMSVESVEILN
;
A
#
# COMPACT_ATOMS: atom_id res chain seq x y z
N MET A 1 30.52 10.86 38.94
CA MET A 1 29.23 10.32 38.45
C MET A 1 29.36 8.81 38.27
N ASN A 2 28.56 8.01 38.98
CA ASN A 2 28.71 6.55 39.01
C ASN A 2 28.37 5.91 37.66
N ARG A 3 29.27 5.11 37.07
CA ARG A 3 29.08 4.42 35.79
C ARG A 3 27.77 3.60 35.73
N LYS A 4 27.38 3.00 36.86
CA LYS A 4 26.11 2.27 37.01
C LYS A 4 24.88 3.15 36.81
N PHE A 5 24.92 4.41 37.24
CA PHE A 5 23.82 5.37 37.08
C PHE A 5 23.68 5.84 35.63
N LEU A 6 24.81 6.05 34.93
CA LEU A 6 24.80 6.41 33.52
C LEU A 6 24.21 5.29 32.64
N ILE A 7 24.55 4.02 32.93
CA ILE A 7 24.01 2.86 32.20
C ILE A 7 22.49 2.74 32.41
N LEU A 8 22.00 2.94 33.63
CA LEU A 8 20.56 2.88 33.93
C LEU A 8 19.79 3.97 33.17
N LEU A 9 20.33 5.19 33.11
CA LEU A 9 19.73 6.30 32.37
C LEU A 9 19.63 6.01 30.87
N VAL A 10 20.68 5.44 30.28
CA VAL A 10 20.71 5.08 28.86
C VAL A 10 19.67 3.99 28.56
N LEU A 11 19.53 2.98 29.43
CA LEU A 11 18.52 1.93 29.28
C LEU A 11 17.08 2.48 29.42
N LEU A 12 16.86 3.42 30.35
CA LEU A 12 15.58 4.12 30.51
C LEU A 12 15.24 4.96 29.27
N LEU A 13 16.23 5.64 28.67
CA LEU A 13 16.03 6.39 27.43
C LEU A 13 15.68 5.47 26.26
N ILE A 14 16.41 4.36 26.07
CA ILE A 14 16.14 3.39 24.99
C ILE A 14 14.76 2.74 25.14
N SER A 15 14.38 2.35 26.35
CA SER A 15 13.06 1.78 26.61
C SER A 15 11.94 2.79 26.36
N SER A 16 12.12 4.05 26.76
CA SER A 16 11.14 5.12 26.48
C SER A 16 10.98 5.41 24.98
N LEU A 17 12.08 5.41 24.22
CA LEU A 17 12.06 5.57 22.75
C LEU A 17 11.33 4.40 22.07
N ASN A 18 11.59 3.17 22.52
CA ASN A 18 10.93 1.97 22.00
C ASN A 18 9.43 1.91 22.34
N MET A 19 9.04 2.39 23.52
CA MET A 19 7.62 2.50 23.88
C MET A 19 6.91 3.55 23.03
N PHE A 20 7.53 4.73 22.86
CA PHE A 20 6.97 5.81 22.05
C PHE A 20 6.81 5.42 20.59
N SER A 21 7.82 4.77 19.99
CA SER A 21 7.74 4.32 18.59
C SER A 21 6.66 3.24 18.38
N LYS A 22 6.48 2.33 19.36
CA LYS A 22 5.44 1.30 19.30
C LYS A 22 4.03 1.88 19.46
N GLU A 23 3.84 2.83 20.37
CA GLU A 23 2.56 3.54 20.54
C GLU A 23 2.21 4.36 19.31
N GLN A 24 3.18 5.09 18.76
CA GLN A 24 3.00 5.88 17.54
C GLN A 24 2.65 5.00 16.34
N LEU A 25 3.36 3.88 16.13
CA LEU A 25 3.02 2.93 15.09
C LEU A 25 1.59 2.37 15.29
N SER A 26 1.22 2.04 16.52
CA SER A 26 -0.13 1.55 16.85
C SER A 26 -1.23 2.59 16.62
N SER A 27 -0.97 3.87 16.88
CA SER A 27 -1.91 4.95 16.57
C SER A 27 -1.99 5.21 15.06
N ASP A 28 -0.86 5.15 14.36
CA ASP A 28 -0.79 5.36 12.92
C ASP A 28 -1.57 4.26 12.18
N LEU A 29 -1.47 3.00 12.63
CA LEU A 29 -2.29 1.89 12.13
C LEU A 29 -3.79 2.10 12.40
N ARG A 30 -4.17 2.67 13.55
CA ARG A 30 -5.57 2.94 13.92
C ARG A 30 -6.19 4.12 13.17
N ASN A 31 -5.37 5.07 12.73
CA ASN A 31 -5.81 6.28 12.02
C ASN A 31 -5.82 6.10 10.49
N GLN A 32 -5.57 4.90 9.98
CA GLN A 32 -5.61 4.62 8.55
C GLN A 32 -7.01 4.81 8.00
N LYS A 33 -7.10 5.46 6.83
CA LYS A 33 -8.34 5.47 6.06
C LYS A 33 -8.68 4.03 5.65
N THR A 34 -9.91 3.62 5.90
CA THR A 34 -10.42 2.29 5.52
C THR A 34 -11.11 2.35 4.16
N TYR A 35 -10.82 1.39 3.30
CA TYR A 35 -11.49 1.10 2.04
C TYR A 35 -12.01 -0.34 2.05
N TYR A 36 -12.87 -0.67 1.08
CA TYR A 36 -13.52 -1.97 1.01
C TYR A 36 -13.20 -2.64 -0.34
N TYR A 37 -12.93 -3.94 -0.32
CA TYR A 37 -12.86 -4.74 -1.54
C TYR A 37 -14.20 -4.77 -2.26
N ASP A 38 -14.19 -4.99 -3.57
CA ASP A 38 -15.38 -5.02 -4.42
C ASP A 38 -16.20 -3.71 -4.37
N THR A 39 -15.51 -2.60 -4.07
CA THR A 39 -16.11 -1.26 -4.08
C THR A 39 -15.24 -0.26 -4.84
N ILE A 40 -15.89 0.68 -5.53
CA ILE A 40 -15.20 1.77 -6.21
C ILE A 40 -14.62 2.73 -5.19
N ALA A 41 -13.31 2.94 -5.27
CA ALA A 41 -12.55 3.86 -4.44
C ALA A 41 -11.77 4.85 -5.30
N SER A 42 -11.71 6.10 -4.86
CA SER A 42 -10.74 7.08 -5.38
C SER A 42 -9.57 7.22 -4.41
N ILE A 43 -8.36 6.87 -4.86
CA ILE A 43 -7.13 6.89 -4.06
C ILE A 43 -6.09 7.76 -4.75
N THR A 44 -5.35 8.52 -3.95
CA THR A 44 -4.28 9.38 -4.43
C THR A 44 -2.92 8.86 -3.98
N GLY A 45 -1.98 8.79 -4.89
CA GLY A 45 -0.62 8.33 -4.65
C GLY A 45 0.33 8.77 -5.74
N VAL A 46 1.60 8.36 -5.64
CA VAL A 46 2.58 8.51 -6.71
C VAL A 46 2.55 7.27 -7.57
N VAL A 47 2.46 7.41 -8.89
CA VAL A 47 2.51 6.26 -9.80
C VAL A 47 3.93 5.99 -10.27
N ASP A 48 4.36 4.74 -10.25
CA ASP A 48 5.61 4.31 -10.87
C ASP A 48 5.50 2.88 -11.41
N ILE A 49 6.57 2.37 -12.00
CA ILE A 49 6.71 0.99 -12.46
C ILE A 49 7.77 0.31 -11.60
N GLU A 50 7.44 -0.87 -11.06
CA GLU A 50 8.44 -1.74 -10.42
C GLU A 50 8.93 -2.81 -11.39
N GLU A 51 10.17 -3.26 -11.22
CA GLU A 51 10.67 -4.48 -11.85
C GLU A 51 10.49 -5.63 -10.85
N HIS A 52 9.84 -6.72 -11.29
CA HIS A 52 9.64 -7.88 -10.44
C HIS A 52 9.94 -9.17 -11.20
N PHE A 53 10.81 -10.00 -10.64
CA PHE A 53 11.16 -11.29 -11.21
C PHE A 53 10.25 -12.38 -10.64
N VAL A 54 9.57 -13.10 -11.53
CA VAL A 54 8.71 -14.23 -11.17
C VAL A 54 9.49 -15.52 -11.42
N GLU A 55 9.81 -16.23 -10.33
CA GLU A 55 10.73 -17.39 -10.34
C GLU A 55 10.19 -18.57 -11.16
N GLY A 56 8.91 -18.94 -10.99
CA GLY A 56 8.28 -20.06 -11.70
C GLY A 56 8.37 -20.00 -13.24
N PRO A 57 7.90 -18.91 -13.88
CA PRO A 57 7.98 -18.70 -15.33
C PRO A 57 9.33 -18.17 -15.80
N ASN A 58 10.27 -17.85 -14.90
CA ASN A 58 11.54 -17.20 -15.20
C ASN A 58 11.36 -15.94 -16.07
N LEU A 59 10.44 -15.07 -15.65
CA LEU A 59 10.04 -13.86 -16.38
C LEU A 59 10.14 -12.64 -15.46
N THR A 60 10.65 -11.53 -16.01
CA THR A 60 10.55 -10.22 -15.39
C THR A 60 9.28 -9.52 -15.85
N ILE A 61 8.45 -9.09 -14.91
CA ILE A 61 7.25 -8.29 -15.13
C ILE A 61 7.45 -6.84 -14.66
N HIS A 62 6.63 -5.94 -15.18
CA HIS A 62 6.69 -4.50 -14.93
C HIS A 62 5.33 -3.97 -14.41
N PRO A 63 4.91 -4.34 -13.19
CA PRO A 63 3.65 -3.88 -12.62
C PRO A 63 3.66 -2.37 -12.40
N HIS A 64 2.51 -1.75 -12.64
CA HIS A 64 2.28 -0.35 -12.34
C HIS A 64 1.83 -0.23 -10.89
N ILE A 65 2.53 0.58 -10.10
CA ILE A 65 2.32 0.68 -8.66
C ILE A 65 1.88 2.09 -8.29
N LEU A 66 0.86 2.19 -7.45
CA LEU A 66 0.48 3.41 -6.77
C LEU A 66 1.06 3.41 -5.35
N TYR A 67 2.05 4.26 -5.11
CA TYR A 67 2.66 4.46 -3.80
C TYR A 67 1.86 5.47 -2.98
N LEU A 68 1.44 5.06 -1.79
CA LEU A 68 0.60 5.86 -0.93
C LEU A 68 1.47 6.66 0.06
N SER A 69 1.25 7.98 0.10
CA SER A 69 1.89 8.86 1.09
C SER A 69 1.43 8.56 2.53
N ASN A 70 0.18 8.13 2.69
CA ASN A 70 -0.39 7.67 3.95
C ASN A 70 -0.88 6.24 3.76
N PRO A 71 -0.48 5.29 4.62
CA PRO A 71 -0.96 3.92 4.54
C PRO A 71 -2.49 3.84 4.72
N ILE A 72 -3.10 2.84 4.10
CA ILE A 72 -4.54 2.58 4.21
C ILE A 72 -4.80 1.20 4.80
N LYS A 73 -6.04 1.01 5.23
CA LYS A 73 -6.61 -0.29 5.56
C LYS A 73 -7.59 -0.70 4.46
N VAL A 74 -7.58 -1.96 4.03
CA VAL A 74 -8.59 -2.51 3.12
C VAL A 74 -9.22 -3.73 3.77
N VAL A 75 -10.55 -3.83 3.71
CA VAL A 75 -11.33 -4.90 4.35
C VAL A 75 -12.37 -5.47 3.37
N PRO A 76 -12.90 -6.67 3.61
CA PRO A 76 -14.04 -7.18 2.84
C PRO A 76 -15.26 -6.24 2.90
N SER A 77 -16.00 -6.11 1.80
CA SER A 77 -17.21 -5.27 1.73
C SER A 77 -18.42 -5.87 2.44
N THR A 78 -18.46 -7.18 2.61
CA THR A 78 -19.56 -7.88 3.29
C THR A 78 -19.02 -8.93 4.26
N ALA A 79 -19.73 -9.17 5.35
CA ALA A 79 -19.35 -10.19 6.35
C ALA A 79 -19.56 -11.64 5.85
N ASN A 80 -20.18 -11.80 4.67
CA ASN A 80 -20.56 -13.08 4.06
C ASN A 80 -19.96 -13.26 2.66
N SER A 81 -19.00 -12.42 2.25
CA SER A 81 -18.24 -12.71 1.04
C SER A 81 -17.46 -14.01 1.22
N ASP A 82 -17.16 -14.71 0.12
CA ASP A 82 -16.30 -15.90 0.13
C ASP A 82 -14.90 -15.62 0.71
N TYR A 83 -14.56 -14.35 0.98
CA TYR A 83 -13.55 -13.86 1.90
C TYR A 83 -13.94 -14.18 3.36
N SER A 84 -13.90 -15.46 3.71
CA SER A 84 -14.11 -15.94 5.07
C SER A 84 -12.76 -16.08 5.77
N ASP A 85 -12.35 -15.04 6.51
CA ASP A 85 -11.53 -15.04 7.74
C ASP A 85 -10.78 -13.70 7.85
N ASP A 86 -10.23 -13.38 9.03
CA ASP A 86 -9.42 -12.17 9.30
C ASP A 86 -8.20 -12.01 8.35
N ASP A 87 -7.92 -13.03 7.53
CA ASP A 87 -6.80 -13.14 6.59
C ASP A 87 -6.92 -12.23 5.36
N ASP A 88 -8.11 -11.70 5.06
CA ASP A 88 -8.35 -10.77 3.95
C ASP A 88 -8.41 -9.30 4.43
N ILE A 89 -7.84 -9.00 5.59
CA ILE A 89 -7.71 -7.63 6.11
C ILE A 89 -6.29 -7.13 5.91
N GLU A 90 -6.12 -6.25 4.93
CA GLU A 90 -4.82 -5.63 4.67
C GLU A 90 -4.68 -4.33 5.46
N ILE A 91 -3.74 -4.32 6.42
CA ILE A 91 -3.37 -3.14 7.20
C ILE A 91 -2.04 -2.57 6.71
N ASN A 92 -1.84 -1.26 6.87
CA ASN A 92 -0.58 -0.61 6.49
C ASN A 92 -0.24 -0.76 5.00
N VAL A 93 -1.25 -0.83 4.16
CA VAL A 93 -1.11 -0.90 2.70
C VAL A 93 -0.46 0.40 2.24
N LYS A 94 0.75 0.30 1.66
CA LYS A 94 1.54 1.42 1.16
C LYS A 94 1.69 1.43 -0.36
N LYS A 95 1.36 0.30 -0.99
CA LYS A 95 1.46 0.08 -2.43
C LYS A 95 0.20 -0.62 -2.89
N ILE A 96 -0.33 -0.19 -4.02
CA ILE A 96 -1.44 -0.85 -4.70
C ILE A 96 -0.98 -1.12 -6.12
N GLN A 97 -1.05 -2.37 -6.58
CA GLN A 97 -0.84 -2.69 -7.99
C GLN A 97 -2.06 -2.25 -8.81
N LEU A 98 -1.80 -1.49 -9.86
CA LEU A 98 -2.83 -0.99 -10.77
C LEU A 98 -2.95 -1.92 -11.97
N SER A 99 -4.14 -2.47 -12.20
CA SER A 99 -4.50 -3.12 -13.45
C SER A 99 -5.11 -2.07 -14.36
N MET A 100 -4.37 -1.68 -15.40
CA MET A 100 -4.70 -0.60 -16.32
C MET A 100 -4.75 -1.11 -17.76
N ASP A 101 -5.59 -0.47 -18.57
CA ASP A 101 -5.59 -0.69 -20.01
C ASP A 101 -4.51 0.14 -20.74
N ASP A 102 -4.32 -0.16 -22.02
CA ASP A 102 -3.34 0.53 -22.87
C ASP A 102 -3.61 2.04 -22.98
N SER A 103 -4.87 2.48 -22.97
CA SER A 103 -5.22 3.90 -23.07
C SER A 103 -4.74 4.67 -21.83
N GLN A 104 -4.96 4.10 -20.64
CA GLN A 104 -4.52 4.65 -19.37
C GLN A 104 -2.99 4.68 -19.27
N ILE A 105 -2.31 3.60 -19.67
CA ILE A 105 -0.85 3.51 -19.71
C ILE A 105 -0.27 4.54 -20.68
N ASN A 106 -0.83 4.64 -21.89
CA ASN A 106 -0.40 5.60 -22.90
C ASN A 106 -0.55 7.04 -22.40
N LYS A 107 -1.68 7.36 -21.74
CA LYS A 107 -1.90 8.65 -21.10
C LYS A 107 -0.82 8.99 -20.07
N LEU A 108 -0.45 8.05 -19.19
CA LEU A 108 0.61 8.25 -18.21
C LEU A 108 1.97 8.50 -18.88
N ARG A 109 2.30 7.71 -19.91
CA ARG A 109 3.57 7.84 -20.65
C ARG A 109 3.67 9.16 -21.41
N GLU A 110 2.65 9.53 -22.18
CA GLU A 110 2.64 10.76 -22.98
C GLU A 110 2.72 12.02 -22.11
N LYS A 111 2.09 11.99 -20.93
CA LYS A 111 2.13 13.10 -19.98
C LYS A 111 3.32 13.05 -19.02
N LYS A 112 4.21 12.06 -19.18
CA LYS A 112 5.38 11.83 -18.31
C LYS A 112 4.96 11.83 -16.84
N ALA A 113 3.97 10.99 -16.51
CA ALA A 113 3.31 10.98 -15.21
C ALA A 113 3.92 10.00 -14.20
N TYR A 114 4.77 9.06 -14.64
CA TYR A 114 5.55 8.23 -13.72
C TYR A 114 6.43 9.09 -12.83
N GLY A 115 6.49 8.75 -11.53
CA GLY A 115 7.08 9.56 -10.47
C GLY A 115 6.22 10.74 -10.01
N LYS A 116 5.02 10.94 -10.55
CA LYS A 116 4.11 12.05 -10.17
C LYS A 116 2.89 11.57 -9.40
N LYS A 117 2.28 12.52 -8.69
CA LYS A 117 1.05 12.30 -7.95
C LYS A 117 -0.13 12.17 -8.92
N ILE A 118 -0.93 11.14 -8.75
CA ILE A 118 -2.17 10.91 -9.50
C ILE A 118 -3.30 10.55 -8.54
N LYS A 119 -4.53 10.78 -8.97
CA LYS A 119 -5.72 10.17 -8.39
C LYS A 119 -6.20 9.07 -9.32
N VAL A 120 -6.36 7.87 -8.77
CA VAL A 120 -6.89 6.71 -9.47
C VAL A 120 -8.27 6.42 -8.91
N THR A 121 -9.23 6.14 -9.78
CA THR A 121 -10.54 5.61 -9.37
C THR A 121 -10.72 4.23 -9.97
N GLY A 122 -11.17 3.29 -9.17
CA GLY A 122 -11.31 1.90 -9.58
C GLY A 122 -11.81 1.02 -8.45
N GLU A 123 -12.01 -0.25 -8.77
CA GLU A 123 -12.45 -1.27 -7.82
C GLU A 123 -11.25 -1.97 -7.19
N LEU A 124 -11.27 -2.14 -5.86
CA LEU A 124 -10.20 -2.81 -5.11
C LEU A 124 -10.47 -4.32 -5.03
N TYR A 125 -9.43 -5.13 -5.20
CA TYR A 125 -9.50 -6.58 -5.03
C TYR A 125 -8.38 -7.10 -4.15
N HIS A 126 -8.71 -8.14 -3.38
CA HIS A 126 -7.74 -9.03 -2.74
C HIS A 126 -7.48 -10.17 -3.72
N TRP A 127 -6.25 -10.29 -4.19
CA TRP A 127 -5.91 -11.38 -5.10
C TRP A 127 -4.41 -11.68 -5.04
N GLN A 128 -4.06 -12.84 -4.50
CA GLN A 128 -2.70 -13.34 -4.50
C GLN A 128 -2.49 -14.33 -5.64
N THR A 129 -1.74 -13.93 -6.66
CA THR A 129 -1.15 -14.85 -7.65
C THR A 129 0.33 -14.57 -7.76
N HIS A 130 1.06 -15.48 -8.42
CA HIS A 130 2.46 -15.27 -8.81
C HIS A 130 2.68 -14.04 -9.70
N TRP A 131 1.62 -13.38 -10.20
CA TRP A 131 1.70 -12.18 -11.04
C TRP A 131 1.30 -10.89 -10.30
N HIS A 132 0.95 -10.98 -9.02
CA HIS A 132 0.58 -9.84 -8.19
C HIS A 132 1.65 -9.64 -7.13
N VAL A 133 2.23 -8.44 -7.12
CA VAL A 133 3.40 -8.11 -6.29
C VAL A 133 3.01 -7.32 -5.04
N THR A 134 1.71 -7.07 -4.87
CA THR A 134 1.12 -6.38 -3.73
C THR A 134 -0.14 -7.10 -3.29
N GLU A 135 -0.44 -7.08 -2.00
CA GLU A 135 -1.66 -7.68 -1.42
C GLU A 135 -2.97 -7.05 -1.93
N VAL A 136 -2.91 -5.76 -2.32
CA VAL A 136 -4.08 -5.01 -2.82
C VAL A 136 -3.90 -4.65 -4.28
N LEU A 137 -4.88 -5.00 -5.10
CA LEU A 137 -4.97 -4.57 -6.48
C LEU A 137 -6.10 -3.58 -6.70
N MET A 138 -5.98 -2.77 -7.74
CA MET A 138 -7.06 -1.93 -8.24
C MET A 138 -7.27 -2.19 -9.73
N SER A 139 -8.47 -2.60 -10.13
CA SER A 139 -8.90 -2.47 -11.53
C SER A 139 -9.25 -1.01 -11.79
N VAL A 140 -8.50 -0.37 -12.67
CA VAL A 140 -8.56 1.08 -12.84
C VAL A 140 -9.65 1.46 -13.84
N GLU A 141 -10.60 2.29 -13.39
CA GLU A 141 -11.59 2.90 -14.27
C GLU A 141 -11.09 4.22 -14.86
N SER A 142 -10.41 5.03 -14.04
CA SER A 142 -9.90 6.33 -14.50
C SER A 142 -8.66 6.81 -13.74
N VAL A 143 -7.86 7.61 -14.44
CA VAL A 143 -6.66 8.24 -13.91
C VAL A 143 -6.70 9.74 -14.15
N GLU A 144 -6.52 10.51 -13.07
CA GLU A 144 -6.36 11.96 -13.07
C GLU A 144 -4.93 12.32 -12.62
N ILE A 145 -4.20 13.08 -13.45
CA ILE A 145 -2.84 13.51 -13.13
C ILE A 145 -2.94 14.79 -12.30
N LEU A 146 -2.38 14.78 -11.09
CA LEU A 146 -2.41 15.92 -10.18
C LEU A 146 -1.09 16.69 -10.36
N ASN A 147 -1.17 17.82 -11.04
CA ASN A 147 -0.02 18.70 -11.29
C ASN A 147 0.59 19.27 -10.01
#